data_AF-A0A4D6KG84-F1
#
_entry.id   AF-A0A4D6KG84-F1
#
_cell.length_a   1.000
_cell.length_b   1.000
_cell.length_c   1.000
_cell.angle_alpha   90.00
_cell.angle_beta   90.00
_cell.angle_gamma   90.00
#
_symmetry.space_group_name_H-M   'P 1'
#
loop_
_entity.id
_entity.type
_entity.pdbx_description
1 polymer ?
#
loop_
_entity_poly.entity_id
_entity_poly.type
_entity_poly.pdbx_seq_one_letter_code
_entity_poly.pdbx_strand_id
1 'polypeptide(L)'
;MTEGSDPINYLSTDDILAIHELIVESNEDTESGVSSPGDVEYATEDIREGHFGRVPESVDEKAFQLLRLIVANHPFVDGNKRTALMSTRIFYALNGLEFAYDRRIKDILKRVATDETSVEKEVVLSYLDDHTEPLEPEYRTTIELWLSRIADADRIPENIVSDPPEGENHSKPNDYDAESRSEE
;
A
#
# COMPACT_ATOMS: atom_id res chain seq x y z
N MET A 1 -29.94 12.74 -11.39
CA MET A 1 -29.63 11.46 -10.71
C MET A 1 -28.18 11.59 -10.35
N THR A 2 -27.87 11.78 -9.06
CA THR A 2 -26.48 11.85 -8.62
C THR A 2 -25.94 10.43 -8.64
N GLU A 3 -25.22 10.07 -9.71
CA GLU A 3 -24.37 8.89 -9.69
C GLU A 3 -23.43 9.06 -8.49
N GLY A 4 -23.62 8.25 -7.46
CA GLY A 4 -22.65 8.18 -6.37
C GLY A 4 -21.37 7.63 -6.98
N SER A 5 -20.28 8.38 -6.88
CA SER A 5 -18.95 7.88 -7.24
C SER A 5 -18.75 6.52 -6.60
N ASP A 6 -18.32 5.52 -7.39
CA ASP A 6 -17.89 4.24 -6.84
C ASP A 6 -16.82 4.48 -5.75
N PRO A 7 -16.81 3.67 -4.68
CA PRO A 7 -15.82 3.81 -3.63
C PRO A 7 -14.41 3.59 -4.19
N ILE A 8 -13.49 4.49 -3.84
CA ILE A 8 -12.09 4.40 -4.29
C ILE A 8 -11.40 3.26 -3.55
N ASN A 9 -10.76 2.37 -4.30
CA ASN A 9 -9.94 1.29 -3.77
C ASN A 9 -8.48 1.77 -3.63
N TYR A 10 -7.85 1.45 -2.50
CA TYR A 10 -6.52 1.94 -2.15
C TYR A 10 -5.54 0.80 -1.91
N LEU A 11 -4.27 1.03 -2.25
CA LEU A 11 -3.17 0.18 -1.81
C LEU A 11 -2.89 0.40 -0.31
N SER A 12 -2.67 -0.68 0.42
CA SER A 12 -2.09 -0.65 1.76
C SER A 12 -0.58 -0.39 1.72
N THR A 13 0.02 -0.09 2.87
CA THR A 13 1.47 -0.02 3.01
C THR A 13 2.11 -1.33 2.58
N ASP A 14 1.57 -2.46 3.04
CA ASP A 14 2.05 -3.80 2.72
C ASP A 14 1.99 -4.10 1.22
N ASP A 15 0.95 -3.64 0.52
CA ASP A 15 0.88 -3.78 -0.94
C ASP A 15 2.02 -3.04 -1.63
N ILE A 16 2.36 -1.82 -1.20
CA ILE A 16 3.46 -1.04 -1.78
C ILE A 16 4.81 -1.69 -1.47
N LEU A 17 4.99 -2.24 -0.26
CA LEU A 17 6.20 -2.99 0.10
C LEU A 17 6.34 -4.25 -0.77
N ALA A 18 5.27 -5.01 -0.97
CA ALA A 18 5.26 -6.19 -1.84
C ALA A 18 5.55 -5.83 -3.31
N ILE A 19 4.99 -4.71 -3.81
CA ILE A 19 5.32 -4.18 -5.13
C ILE A 19 6.82 -3.87 -5.23
N HIS A 20 7.42 -3.27 -4.19
CA HIS A 20 8.85 -2.98 -4.19
C HIS A 20 9.70 -4.26 -4.21
N GLU A 21 9.34 -5.28 -3.43
CA GLU A 21 10.02 -6.58 -3.46
C GLU A 21 10.02 -7.18 -4.88
N LEU A 22 8.87 -7.18 -5.55
CA LEU A 22 8.77 -7.64 -6.95
C LEU A 22 9.64 -6.80 -7.92
N ILE A 23 9.78 -5.49 -7.67
CA ILE A 23 10.68 -4.63 -8.44
C ILE A 23 12.15 -5.03 -8.23
N VAL A 24 12.56 -5.31 -7.00
CA VAL A 24 13.92 -5.76 -6.68
C VAL A 24 14.18 -7.12 -7.34
N GLU A 25 13.28 -8.08 -7.18
CA GLU A 25 13.40 -9.44 -7.74
C GLU A 25 13.51 -9.44 -9.26
N SER A 26 12.79 -8.54 -9.93
CA SER A 26 12.76 -8.44 -11.39
C SER A 26 13.93 -7.64 -11.99
N ASN A 27 14.79 -7.03 -11.17
CA ASN A 27 15.86 -6.14 -11.64
C ASN A 27 17.15 -6.34 -10.83
N GLU A 28 18.09 -7.12 -11.38
CA GLU A 28 19.37 -7.48 -10.72
C GLU A 28 20.21 -6.29 -10.25
N ASP A 29 20.08 -5.12 -10.90
CA ASP A 29 20.81 -3.89 -10.54
C ASP A 29 20.13 -3.06 -9.44
N THR A 30 19.05 -3.55 -8.84
CA THR A 30 18.26 -2.80 -7.84
C THR A 30 18.62 -3.26 -6.44
N GLU A 31 19.13 -2.35 -5.63
CA GLU A 31 19.40 -2.65 -4.23
C GLU A 31 18.09 -2.75 -3.43
N SER A 32 17.98 -3.83 -2.65
CA SER A 32 16.85 -4.05 -1.75
C SER A 32 16.96 -3.19 -0.51
N GLY A 33 15.83 -2.71 0.00
CA GLY A 33 15.74 -2.16 1.35
C GLY A 33 14.77 -1.00 1.46
N VAL A 34 14.21 -0.85 2.66
CA VAL A 34 13.36 0.28 3.02
C VAL A 34 14.20 1.24 3.88
N SER A 35 14.43 2.45 3.37
CA SER A 35 15.15 3.50 4.09
C SER A 35 14.25 4.25 5.07
N SER A 36 12.98 4.44 4.71
CA SER A 36 11.99 5.15 5.52
C SER A 36 10.61 4.50 5.39
N PRO A 37 10.26 3.53 6.26
CA PRO A 37 8.95 2.88 6.24
C PRO A 37 7.78 3.87 6.45
N GLY A 38 8.00 4.86 7.34
CA GLY A 38 6.99 5.88 7.65
C GLY A 38 6.61 6.76 6.45
N ASP A 39 7.49 6.90 5.46
CA ASP A 39 7.17 7.63 4.23
C ASP A 39 6.21 6.85 3.31
N VAL A 40 6.24 5.51 3.35
CA VAL A 40 5.26 4.67 2.65
C VAL A 40 3.91 4.76 3.34
N GLU A 41 3.90 4.64 4.66
CA GLU A 41 2.68 4.79 5.48
C GLU A 41 2.04 6.15 5.24
N TYR A 42 2.82 7.22 5.35
CA TYR A 42 2.39 8.59 5.08
C TYR A 42 1.80 8.73 3.67
N ALA A 43 2.44 8.16 2.64
CA ALA A 43 1.89 8.24 1.29
C ALA A 43 0.50 7.59 1.18
N THR A 44 0.27 6.46 1.84
CA THR A 44 -1.05 5.80 1.81
C THR A 44 -2.12 6.51 2.65
N GLU A 45 -1.74 7.14 3.75
CA GLU A 45 -2.63 7.96 4.58
C GLU A 45 -3.00 9.27 3.86
N ASP A 46 -2.01 9.97 3.31
CA ASP A 46 -2.18 11.27 2.64
C ASP A 46 -3.15 11.17 1.44
N ILE A 47 -3.07 10.10 0.63
CA ILE A 47 -4.01 9.93 -0.47
C ILE A 47 -5.43 9.57 -0.02
N ARG A 48 -5.62 9.03 1.20
CA ARG A 48 -6.94 8.67 1.75
C ARG A 48 -7.58 9.85 2.47
N GLU A 49 -6.85 10.44 3.39
CA GLU A 49 -7.34 11.41 4.37
C GLU A 49 -6.96 12.85 4.01
N GLY A 50 -6.02 13.03 3.07
CA GLY A 50 -5.46 14.33 2.73
C GLY A 50 -4.50 14.85 3.80
N HIS A 51 -3.93 16.02 3.52
CA HIS A 51 -3.04 16.70 4.46
C HIS A 51 -3.23 18.22 4.39
N PHE A 52 -3.02 18.90 5.52
CA PHE A 52 -3.26 20.34 5.67
C PHE A 52 -4.65 20.81 5.20
N GLY A 53 -5.69 19.99 5.43
CA GLY A 53 -7.07 20.32 5.07
C GLY A 53 -7.35 20.30 3.56
N ARG A 54 -6.47 19.66 2.77
CA ARG A 54 -6.69 19.38 1.35
C ARG A 54 -6.66 17.88 1.13
N VAL A 55 -7.79 17.34 0.69
CA VAL A 55 -7.92 15.93 0.33
C VAL A 55 -7.94 15.85 -1.19
N PRO A 56 -7.05 15.08 -1.83
CA PRO A 56 -7.17 14.74 -3.24
C PRO A 56 -8.55 14.10 -3.48
N GLU A 57 -9.35 14.63 -4.41
CA GLU A 57 -10.76 14.21 -4.57
C GLU A 57 -10.92 13.15 -5.66
N SER A 58 -10.23 13.32 -6.78
CA SER A 58 -10.31 12.40 -7.92
C SER A 58 -9.29 11.25 -7.83
N VAL A 59 -9.53 10.20 -8.62
CA VAL A 59 -8.56 9.10 -8.79
C VAL A 59 -7.23 9.65 -9.30
N ASP A 60 -7.24 10.57 -10.28
CA ASP A 60 -6.00 11.14 -10.83
C ASP A 60 -5.24 11.97 -9.81
N GLU A 61 -5.94 12.74 -8.97
CA GLU A 61 -5.30 13.51 -7.92
C GLU A 61 -4.65 12.62 -6.86
N LYS A 62 -5.32 11.52 -6.48
CA LYS A 62 -4.77 10.53 -5.56
C LYS A 62 -3.60 9.77 -6.17
N ALA A 63 -3.71 9.40 -7.45
CA ALA A 63 -2.66 8.74 -8.21
C ALA A 63 -1.41 9.63 -8.34
N PHE A 64 -1.59 10.92 -8.65
CA PHE A 64 -0.54 11.92 -8.67
C PHE A 64 0.14 12.04 -7.32
N GLN A 65 -0.64 12.16 -6.24
CA GLN A 65 -0.12 12.34 -4.90
C GLN A 65 0.68 11.12 -4.43
N LEU A 66 0.18 9.89 -4.69
CA LEU A 66 0.91 8.65 -4.45
C LEU A 66 2.24 8.61 -5.21
N LEU A 67 2.20 8.91 -6.51
CA LEU A 67 3.39 8.92 -7.37
C LEU A 67 4.42 9.92 -6.85
N ARG A 68 3.98 11.15 -6.56
CA ARG A 68 4.81 12.24 -6.07
C ARG A 68 5.48 11.88 -4.75
N LEU A 69 4.73 11.40 -3.76
CA LEU A 69 5.25 11.12 -2.42
C LEU A 69 6.28 10.00 -2.42
N ILE A 70 6.03 8.88 -3.11
CA ILE A 70 7.01 7.78 -3.18
C ILE A 70 8.26 8.22 -3.95
N VAL A 71 8.12 9.05 -4.99
CA VAL A 71 9.28 9.55 -5.73
C VAL A 71 10.09 10.56 -4.93
N ALA A 72 9.43 11.53 -4.28
CA ALA A 72 10.10 12.67 -3.62
C ALA A 72 10.66 12.28 -2.25
N ASN A 73 9.97 11.45 -1.48
CA ASN A 73 10.41 11.07 -0.14
C ASN A 73 11.47 9.96 -0.18
N HIS A 74 11.59 9.24 -1.30
CA HIS A 74 12.56 8.16 -1.48
C HIS A 74 12.54 7.11 -0.34
N PRO A 75 11.40 6.47 -0.04
CA PRO A 75 11.28 5.53 1.08
C PRO A 75 12.15 4.28 0.94
N PHE A 76 12.63 3.95 -0.26
CA PHE A 76 13.44 2.76 -0.55
C PHE A 76 14.91 3.11 -0.84
N VAL A 77 15.81 2.15 -0.59
CA VAL A 77 17.25 2.29 -0.88
C VAL A 77 17.48 2.53 -2.38
N ASP A 78 16.83 1.74 -3.23
CA ASP A 78 16.74 1.96 -4.67
C ASP A 78 15.34 1.59 -5.18
N GLY A 79 15.04 1.83 -6.45
CA GLY A 79 13.78 1.41 -7.07
C GLY A 79 12.61 2.36 -6.86
N ASN A 80 12.75 3.45 -6.07
CA ASN A 80 11.69 4.42 -5.75
C ASN A 80 10.79 4.80 -6.94
N LYS A 81 11.40 5.23 -8.06
CA LYS A 81 10.64 5.62 -9.28
C LYS A 81 9.88 4.46 -9.91
N ARG A 82 10.43 3.24 -9.86
CA ARG A 82 9.81 2.04 -10.41
C ARG A 82 8.68 1.57 -9.51
N THR A 83 8.90 1.56 -8.19
CA THR A 83 7.87 1.26 -7.20
C THR A 83 6.72 2.26 -7.32
N ALA A 84 7.00 3.57 -7.32
CA ALA A 84 5.98 4.61 -7.48
C ALA A 84 5.13 4.39 -8.76
N LEU A 85 5.79 4.15 -9.89
CA LEU A 85 5.11 3.95 -11.16
C LEU A 85 4.22 2.69 -11.18
N MET A 86 4.69 1.59 -10.58
CA MET A 86 3.90 0.36 -10.47
C MET A 86 2.76 0.49 -9.47
N SER A 87 2.98 1.13 -8.32
CA SER A 87 1.92 1.43 -7.35
C SER A 87 0.84 2.32 -7.98
N THR A 88 1.21 3.34 -8.73
CA THR A 88 0.24 4.16 -9.48
C THR A 88 -0.53 3.35 -10.52
N ARG A 89 0.14 2.49 -11.29
CA ARG A 89 -0.53 1.64 -12.29
C ARG A 89 -1.53 0.67 -11.64
N ILE A 90 -1.15 0.04 -10.53
CA ILE A 90 -2.03 -0.87 -9.80
C ILE A 90 -3.18 -0.10 -9.15
N PHE A 91 -2.92 1.08 -8.58
CA PHE A 91 -3.96 1.94 -8.04
C PHE A 91 -5.03 2.28 -9.09
N TYR A 92 -4.64 2.63 -10.32
CA TYR A 92 -5.61 2.82 -11.41
C TYR A 92 -6.41 1.54 -11.70
N ALA A 93 -5.74 0.39 -11.79
CA ALA A 93 -6.40 -0.88 -12.07
C ALA A 93 -7.43 -1.27 -10.99
N LEU A 94 -7.11 -1.03 -9.71
CA LEU A 94 -8.04 -1.21 -8.59
C LEU A 94 -9.29 -0.31 -8.69
N ASN A 95 -9.18 0.79 -9.43
CA ASN A 95 -10.26 1.75 -9.67
C ASN A 95 -10.85 1.63 -11.09
N GLY A 96 -10.62 0.50 -11.77
CA GLY A 96 -11.24 0.19 -13.06
C GLY A 96 -10.66 0.94 -14.25
N LEU A 97 -9.43 1.44 -14.11
CA LEU A 97 -8.73 2.23 -15.12
C LEU A 97 -7.41 1.56 -15.50
N GLU A 98 -7.05 1.62 -16.78
CA GLU A 98 -5.71 1.27 -17.26
C GLU A 98 -4.87 2.54 -17.40
N PHE A 99 -3.67 2.53 -16.81
CA PHE A 99 -2.68 3.58 -16.98
C PHE A 99 -1.54 3.12 -17.90
N ALA A 100 -1.55 3.63 -19.13
CA ALA A 100 -0.61 3.29 -20.20
C ALA A 100 0.36 4.44 -20.47
N TYR A 101 1.48 4.47 -19.75
CA TYR A 101 2.46 5.54 -19.86
C TYR A 101 3.47 5.37 -21.01
N ASP A 102 3.92 6.49 -21.57
CA ASP A 102 4.98 6.54 -22.56
C ASP A 102 6.35 6.92 -21.94
N ARG A 103 7.35 7.26 -22.77
CA ARG A 103 8.70 7.61 -22.28
C ARG A 103 8.74 8.92 -21.48
N ARG A 104 7.78 9.83 -21.66
CA ARG A 104 7.73 11.14 -20.98
C ARG A 104 7.61 10.99 -19.47
N ILE A 105 6.98 9.92 -18.98
CA ILE A 105 6.89 9.67 -17.54
C ILE A 105 8.28 9.62 -16.88
N LYS A 106 9.31 9.14 -17.58
CA LYS A 106 10.67 9.07 -17.02
C LYS A 106 11.23 10.46 -16.70
N ASP A 107 10.94 11.44 -17.55
CA ASP A 107 11.37 12.82 -17.36
C ASP A 107 10.59 13.49 -16.23
N ILE A 108 9.28 13.22 -16.13
CA ILE A 108 8.44 13.66 -15.01
C ILE A 108 9.00 13.13 -13.69
N LEU A 109 9.18 11.81 -13.57
CA LEU A 109 9.69 11.16 -12.36
C LEU A 109 11.09 11.66 -11.98
N LYS A 110 11.95 11.91 -12.98
CA LYS A 110 13.29 12.46 -12.73
C LYS A 110 13.22 13.87 -12.16
N ARG A 111 12.35 14.73 -12.69
CA ARG A 111 12.17 16.10 -12.20
C ARG A 111 11.58 16.10 -10.79
N VAL A 112 10.53 15.32 -10.55
CA VAL A 112 9.94 15.18 -9.20
C VAL A 112 10.98 14.73 -8.18
N ALA A 113 11.84 13.76 -8.52
CA ALA A 113 12.91 13.28 -7.63
C ALA A 113 14.03 14.31 -7.37
N THR A 114 14.22 15.29 -8.25
CA THR A 114 15.35 16.24 -8.15
C THR A 114 14.91 17.57 -7.54
N ASP A 115 13.79 18.09 -8.02
CA ASP A 115 13.18 19.33 -7.58
C ASP A 115 11.68 19.21 -7.81
N GLU A 116 10.99 18.80 -6.77
CA GLU A 116 9.55 18.62 -6.78
C GLU A 116 8.79 19.90 -7.18
N THR A 117 9.28 21.06 -6.73
CA THR A 117 8.65 22.36 -7.02
C THR A 117 8.79 22.78 -8.48
N SER A 118 9.71 22.16 -9.22
CA SER A 118 9.89 22.40 -10.66
C SER A 118 8.80 21.76 -11.53
N VAL A 119 7.95 20.89 -10.96
CA VAL A 119 6.91 20.17 -11.69
C VAL A 119 5.54 20.68 -11.27
N GLU A 120 4.85 21.34 -12.20
CA GLU A 120 3.49 21.82 -11.97
C GLU A 120 2.51 20.64 -11.85
N LYS A 121 1.69 20.64 -10.79
CA LYS A 121 0.69 19.59 -10.52
C LYS A 121 -0.22 19.37 -11.73
N GLU A 122 -0.70 20.46 -12.31
CA GLU A 122 -1.65 20.45 -13.43
C GLU A 122 -1.07 19.77 -14.68
N VAL A 123 0.24 19.90 -14.92
CA VAL A 123 0.91 19.23 -16.05
C VAL A 123 0.95 17.72 -15.84
N VAL A 124 1.20 17.26 -14.62
CA VAL A 124 1.22 15.81 -14.33
C VAL A 124 -0.19 15.24 -14.35
N LEU A 125 -1.18 15.95 -13.81
CA LEU A 125 -2.58 15.53 -13.88
C LEU A 125 -3.06 15.42 -15.33
N SER A 126 -2.78 16.40 -16.17
CA SER A 126 -3.10 16.32 -17.60
C SER A 126 -2.41 15.14 -18.27
N TYR A 127 -1.15 14.85 -17.92
CA TYR A 127 -0.47 13.67 -18.44
C TYR A 127 -1.13 12.38 -17.97
N LEU A 128 -1.54 12.28 -16.71
CA LEU A 128 -2.21 11.10 -16.17
C LEU A 128 -3.55 10.86 -16.87
N ASP A 129 -4.38 11.89 -16.99
CA ASP A 129 -5.67 11.83 -17.70
C ASP A 129 -5.50 11.40 -19.17
N ASP A 130 -4.56 12.03 -19.89
CA ASP A 130 -4.25 11.70 -21.31
C ASP A 130 -3.79 10.25 -21.53
N HIS A 131 -3.31 9.56 -20.49
CA HIS A 131 -2.77 8.20 -20.56
C HIS A 131 -3.58 7.19 -19.74
N THR A 132 -4.81 7.57 -19.38
CA THR A 132 -5.70 6.70 -18.62
C THR A 132 -6.97 6.42 -19.42
N GLU A 133 -7.33 5.15 -19.51
CA GLU A 133 -8.54 4.70 -20.20
C GLU A 133 -9.29 3.67 -19.34
N PRO A 134 -10.59 3.43 -19.58
CA PRO A 134 -11.32 2.38 -18.88
C PRO A 134 -10.63 1.03 -19.07
N LEU A 135 -10.44 0.30 -17.98
CA LEU A 135 -9.86 -1.03 -18.01
C LEU A 135 -10.78 -1.97 -18.81
N GLU A 136 -10.19 -2.87 -19.61
CA GLU A 136 -10.94 -3.87 -20.38
C GLU A 136 -11.92 -4.66 -19.48
N PRO A 137 -13.16 -4.94 -19.96
CA PRO A 137 -14.21 -5.52 -19.12
C PRO A 137 -13.82 -6.84 -18.44
N GLU A 138 -12.99 -7.66 -19.08
CA GLU A 138 -12.52 -8.94 -18.53
C GLU A 138 -11.61 -8.76 -17.31
N TYR A 139 -10.69 -7.79 -17.35
CA TYR A 139 -9.81 -7.48 -16.23
C TYR A 139 -10.58 -6.77 -15.12
N ARG A 140 -11.47 -5.84 -15.47
CA ARG A 140 -12.35 -5.17 -14.51
C ARG A 140 -13.19 -6.16 -13.70
N THR A 141 -13.87 -7.08 -14.39
CA THR A 141 -14.68 -8.13 -13.73
C THR A 141 -13.82 -9.00 -12.79
N THR A 142 -12.60 -9.31 -13.22
CA THR A 142 -11.67 -10.12 -12.42
C THR A 142 -11.26 -9.38 -11.15
N ILE A 143 -10.89 -8.10 -11.26
CA ILE A 143 -10.48 -7.27 -10.13
C ILE A 143 -11.65 -7.07 -9.15
N GLU A 144 -12.84 -6.78 -9.65
CA GLU A 144 -14.06 -6.64 -8.81
C GLU A 144 -14.34 -7.93 -8.02
N LEU A 145 -14.21 -9.09 -8.66
CA LEU A 145 -14.36 -10.39 -7.99
C LEU A 145 -13.30 -10.62 -6.91
N TRP A 146 -12.05 -10.21 -7.15
CA TRP A 146 -10.96 -10.34 -6.18
C TRP A 146 -11.19 -9.44 -4.98
N LEU A 147 -11.52 -8.17 -5.21
CA LEU A 147 -11.83 -7.20 -4.16
C LEU A 147 -13.01 -7.66 -3.28
N SER A 148 -14.07 -8.19 -3.90
CA SER A 148 -15.21 -8.76 -3.14
C SER A 148 -14.77 -9.90 -2.22
N ARG A 149 -13.88 -10.78 -2.67
CA ARG A 149 -13.41 -11.92 -1.86
C ARG A 149 -12.50 -11.50 -0.71
N ILE A 150 -11.63 -10.50 -0.94
CA ILE A 150 -10.75 -9.97 0.09
C ILE A 150 -11.59 -9.27 1.17
N ALA A 151 -12.52 -8.41 0.77
CA ALA A 151 -13.41 -7.72 1.69
C ALA A 151 -14.26 -8.68 2.54
N ASP A 152 -14.67 -9.83 1.99
CA ASP A 152 -15.37 -10.87 2.75
C ASP A 152 -14.44 -11.66 3.69
N ALA A 153 -13.17 -11.84 3.34
CA ALA A 153 -12.19 -12.53 4.18
C ALA A 153 -11.84 -11.75 5.46
N ASP A 154 -11.86 -10.42 5.39
CA ASP A 154 -11.58 -9.54 6.54
C ASP A 154 -12.76 -9.41 7.51
N ARG A 155 -13.96 -9.90 7.14
CA ARG A 155 -15.11 -9.97 8.04
C ARG A 155 -14.94 -11.14 9.00
N ILE A 156 -14.35 -10.91 10.17
CA ILE A 156 -14.41 -11.87 11.28
C ILE A 156 -15.90 -12.14 11.61
N PRO A 157 -16.39 -13.39 11.58
CA PRO A 157 -17.75 -13.67 12.01
C PRO A 157 -17.88 -13.36 13.50
N GLU A 158 -18.88 -12.53 13.86
CA GLU A 158 -19.17 -12.07 15.24
C GLU A 158 -19.44 -13.21 16.27
N ASN A 159 -19.35 -14.48 15.87
CA ASN A 159 -19.67 -15.64 16.70
C ASN A 159 -18.46 -16.34 17.35
N ILE A 160 -17.29 -15.70 17.41
CA ILE A 160 -16.17 -16.19 18.24
C ILE A 160 -15.98 -15.29 19.46
N VAL A 161 -17.03 -15.15 20.27
CA VAL A 161 -16.86 -14.95 21.72
C VAL A 161 -16.69 -16.34 22.30
N SER A 162 -15.43 -16.78 22.46
CA SER A 162 -15.15 -17.94 23.29
C SER A 162 -15.24 -17.49 24.74
N ASP A 163 -16.29 -17.92 25.45
CA ASP A 163 -16.34 -17.81 26.91
C ASP A 163 -15.02 -18.35 27.49
N PRO A 164 -14.38 -17.66 28.47
CA PRO A 164 -13.25 -18.24 29.17
C PRO A 164 -13.74 -19.45 29.97
N PRO A 165 -13.03 -20.59 30.00
CA PRO A 165 -13.44 -21.70 30.84
C PRO A 165 -13.25 -21.29 32.30
N GLU A 166 -14.36 -21.11 33.01
CA GLU A 166 -14.40 -21.03 34.47
C GLU A 166 -13.88 -22.35 35.06
N GLY A 167 -12.76 -22.25 35.76
CA GLY A 167 -12.46 -22.97 37.00
C GLY A 167 -12.34 -24.49 36.95
N GLU A 168 -11.13 -24.99 37.19
CA GLU A 168 -10.97 -26.07 38.17
C GLU A 168 -9.65 -25.91 38.94
N ASN A 169 -9.83 -25.66 40.23
CA ASN A 169 -8.82 -25.45 41.25
C ASN A 169 -8.40 -26.83 41.77
N HIS A 170 -7.18 -27.28 41.46
CA HIS A 170 -6.55 -28.40 42.15
C HIS A 170 -5.16 -28.03 42.64
N SER A 171 -5.15 -27.42 43.82
CA SER A 171 -4.01 -27.39 44.73
C SER A 171 -3.69 -28.80 45.22
N LYS A 172 -2.48 -29.30 44.94
CA LYS A 172 -1.77 -30.24 45.82
C LYS A 172 -0.25 -29.92 45.78
N PRO A 173 0.41 -29.89 46.95
CA PRO A 173 1.82 -29.55 47.07
C PRO A 173 2.68 -30.77 46.71
N ASN A 174 3.77 -30.57 45.97
CA ASN A 174 4.76 -31.63 45.80
C ASN A 174 5.92 -31.39 46.77
N ASP A 175 6.01 -32.33 47.68
CA ASP A 175 6.93 -32.48 48.79
C ASP A 175 8.19 -33.20 48.28
N TYR A 176 9.33 -32.54 48.27
CA TYR A 176 10.63 -33.19 48.10
C TYR A 176 11.67 -32.49 48.98
N ASP A 177 11.65 -32.87 50.26
CA ASP A 177 12.84 -32.91 51.10
C ASP A 177 13.75 -34.05 50.63
N ALA A 178 15.00 -33.74 50.33
CA ALA A 178 16.11 -34.68 50.40
C ALA A 178 17.31 -33.94 50.98
N GLU A 179 17.43 -34.03 52.30
CA GLU A 179 18.59 -33.66 53.08
C GLU A 179 19.88 -34.34 52.58
N SER A 180 20.96 -33.56 52.58
CA SER A 180 22.31 -33.90 53.04
C SER A 180 23.13 -34.99 52.31
N ARG A 181 24.20 -34.56 51.64
CA ARG A 181 25.56 -35.03 52.00
C ARG A 181 26.67 -34.11 51.49
N SER A 182 27.60 -33.89 52.40
CA SER A 182 28.77 -33.01 52.44
C SER A 182 30.04 -33.57 51.76
N GLU A 183 31.08 -32.73 51.77
CA GLU A 183 32.50 -32.93 51.41
C GLU A 183 32.79 -32.59 49.93
N GLU A 184 33.60 -31.58 49.58
CA GLU A 184 34.94 -31.19 50.08
C GLU A 184 35.17 -29.65 50.00
#